data_AF-A0A7C7HK04-F1
#
_entry.id   AF-A0A7C7HK04-F1
#
_cell.length_a   1.000
_cell.length_b   1.000
_cell.length_c   1.000
_cell.angle_alpha   90.00
_cell.angle_beta   90.00
_cell.angle_gamma   90.00
#
_symmetry.space_group_name_H-M   'P 1'
#
loop_
_entity.id
_entity.type
_entity.pdbx_description
1 polymer ?
#
loop_
_entity_poly.entity_id
_entity_poly.type
_entity_poly.pdbx_seq_one_letter_code
_entity_poly.pdbx_strand_id
1 'polypeptide(L)'
;MTGSPPNDHLYYIQNGSYFQFQVLATYDQIQEQLGNPNIADDTSKVRVSWAVRHQDGRKLAIWDYNQFKIPLENIMSWNAWGDITLADDLFI
;
A
#
# COMPACT_ATOMS: atom_id res chain seq x y z
N MET A 1 -22.94 -5.62 -13.43
CA MET A 1 -22.00 -4.62 -13.96
C MET A 1 -21.23 -4.03 -12.79
N THR A 2 -20.19 -4.72 -12.34
CA THR A 2 -19.26 -4.25 -11.32
C THR A 2 -18.20 -3.42 -12.03
N GLY A 3 -18.24 -2.10 -11.86
CA GLY A 3 -17.30 -1.19 -12.50
C GLY A 3 -15.87 -1.51 -12.06
N SER A 4 -15.02 -1.83 -13.04
CA SER A 4 -13.59 -2.02 -12.83
C SER A 4 -13.00 -0.74 -12.22
N PRO A 5 -12.18 -0.83 -11.16
CA PRO A 5 -11.41 0.32 -10.72
C PRO A 5 -10.46 0.73 -11.84
N PRO A 6 -10.35 2.04 -12.15
CA PRO A 6 -9.45 2.50 -13.20
C PRO A 6 -8.02 2.54 -12.67
N ASN A 7 -7.10 2.15 -13.56
CA ASN A 7 -5.68 2.55 -13.66
C ASN A 7 -4.64 1.47 -13.35
N ASP A 8 -3.74 1.31 -14.33
CA ASP A 8 -2.83 0.20 -14.59
C ASP A 8 -1.70 -0.04 -13.56
N HIS A 9 -1.77 0.55 -12.36
CA HIS A 9 -0.62 0.63 -11.44
C HIS A 9 -0.70 -0.33 -10.24
N LEU A 10 -1.87 -0.90 -9.95
CA LEU A 10 -2.03 -2.00 -8.98
C LEU A 10 -1.90 -3.41 -9.63
N TYR A 11 -1.72 -3.49 -10.95
CA TYR A 11 -1.54 -4.77 -11.66
C TYR A 11 -0.27 -5.53 -11.26
N TYR A 12 0.69 -4.88 -10.58
CA TYR A 12 1.95 -5.51 -10.19
C TYR A 12 1.78 -6.73 -9.28
N ILE A 13 0.62 -6.87 -8.65
CA ILE A 13 0.34 -7.89 -7.65
C ILE A 13 -0.89 -8.75 -8.06
N GLN A 14 -1.53 -8.56 -9.23
CA GLN A 14 -2.77 -9.28 -9.65
C GLN A 14 -2.62 -10.74 -10.09
N ASN A 15 -1.48 -11.39 -9.85
CA ASN A 15 -1.24 -12.79 -10.23
C ASN A 15 -0.90 -13.69 -9.03
N GLY A 16 -1.74 -13.72 -7.99
CA GLY A 16 -1.61 -14.65 -6.86
C GLY A 16 -2.70 -14.50 -5.78
N SER A 17 -2.74 -15.43 -4.82
CA SER A 17 -3.63 -15.47 -3.64
C SER A 17 -3.33 -14.38 -2.61
N TYR A 18 -3.11 -13.14 -3.04
CA TYR A 18 -2.77 -12.03 -2.17
C TYR A 18 -4.02 -11.48 -1.47
N PHE A 19 -3.90 -11.20 -0.18
CA PHE A 19 -5.01 -10.73 0.66
C PHE A 19 -4.99 -9.21 0.78
N GLN A 20 -6.18 -8.61 0.87
CA GLN A 20 -6.32 -7.21 1.26
C GLN A 20 -6.43 -7.15 2.79
N PHE A 21 -5.62 -6.29 3.42
CA PHE A 21 -5.56 -6.15 4.87
C PHE A 21 -5.16 -4.73 5.26
N GLN A 22 -4.97 -4.49 6.56
CA GLN A 22 -4.48 -3.23 7.08
C GLN A 22 -3.09 -3.38 7.68
N VAL A 23 -2.18 -2.46 7.37
CA VAL A 23 -0.88 -2.33 8.03
C VAL A 23 -1.00 -1.25 9.11
N LEU A 24 -0.62 -1.60 10.34
CA LEU A 24 -0.60 -0.67 11.46
C LEU A 24 0.81 -0.09 11.62
N ALA A 25 1.01 1.12 11.10
CA ALA A 25 2.28 1.84 11.18
C ALA A 25 2.01 3.35 11.07
N THR A 26 2.91 4.18 11.57
CA THR A 26 2.90 5.62 11.28
C THR A 26 3.42 5.89 9.88
N TYR A 27 3.11 7.07 9.32
CA TYR A 27 3.67 7.49 8.04
C TYR A 27 5.21 7.48 8.04
N ASP A 28 5.82 7.98 9.11
CA ASP A 28 7.28 8.02 9.25
C ASP A 28 7.90 6.61 9.26
N GLN A 29 7.27 5.64 9.93
CA GLN A 29 7.72 4.25 9.92
C GLN A 29 7.66 3.63 8.52
N ILE A 30 6.61 3.91 7.76
CA ILE A 30 6.52 3.46 6.35
C ILE A 30 7.60 4.13 5.51
N GLN A 31 7.85 5.42 5.69
CA GLN A 31 8.92 6.11 4.96
C GLN A 31 10.32 5.63 5.33
N GLU A 32 10.55 5.28 6.60
CA GLU A 32 11.85 4.74 7.05
C GLU A 32 12.12 3.37 6.42
N GLN A 33 11.11 2.51 6.36
CA GLN A 33 11.24 1.15 5.82
C GLN A 33 11.23 1.11 4.28
N LEU A 34 10.36 1.89 3.64
CA LEU A 34 10.11 1.81 2.20
C LEU A 34 10.64 3.01 1.41
N GLY A 35 11.12 4.05 2.10
CA GLY A 35 11.54 5.30 1.50
C GLY A 35 10.37 6.16 1.04
N ASN A 36 10.62 7.01 0.05
CA ASN A 36 9.59 7.87 -0.52
C ASN A 36 8.53 7.04 -1.26
N PRO A 37 7.28 7.52 -1.31
CA PRO A 37 6.23 6.93 -2.12
C PRO A 37 6.72 6.70 -3.55
N ASN A 38 6.52 5.47 -4.05
CA ASN A 38 7.14 5.02 -5.30
C ASN A 38 6.12 4.58 -6.37
N ILE A 39 4.82 4.77 -6.09
CA ILE A 39 3.75 4.57 -7.07
C ILE A 39 3.14 5.93 -7.40
N ALA A 40 3.04 6.23 -8.70
CA ALA A 40 2.28 7.36 -9.20
C ALA A 40 0.81 6.92 -9.39
N ASP A 41 -0.04 7.16 -8.40
CA ASP A 41 -1.47 6.88 -8.46
C ASP A 41 -2.31 8.11 -8.85
N ASP A 42 -3.58 7.88 -9.16
CA ASP A 42 -4.57 8.95 -9.32
C ASP A 42 -4.77 9.68 -7.98
N THR A 43 -4.19 10.87 -7.89
CA THR A 43 -4.19 11.71 -6.67
C THR A 43 -5.58 12.16 -6.24
N SER A 44 -6.60 12.06 -7.11
CA SER A 44 -7.98 12.28 -6.72
C SER A 44 -8.53 11.14 -5.84
N LYS A 45 -7.94 9.94 -5.91
CA LYS A 45 -8.36 8.73 -5.18
C LYS A 45 -7.39 8.32 -4.08
N VAL A 46 -6.10 8.32 -4.38
CA VAL A 46 -5.02 7.83 -3.50
C VAL A 46 -4.10 9.00 -3.18
N ARG A 47 -3.81 9.25 -1.91
CA ARG A 47 -2.89 10.34 -1.51
C ARG A 47 -1.45 9.94 -1.65
N VAL A 48 -1.17 8.69 -1.27
CA VAL A 48 0.18 8.15 -1.20
C VAL A 48 0.14 6.64 -1.28
N SER A 49 1.16 6.07 -1.91
CA SER A 49 1.27 4.64 -2.10
C SER A 49 2.72 4.18 -2.29
N TRP A 50 2.97 2.95 -1.84
CA TRP A 50 4.23 2.24 -1.96
C TRP A 50 3.97 0.84 -2.50
N ALA A 51 4.90 0.33 -3.30
CA ALA A 51 5.04 -1.08 -3.61
C ALA A 51 6.46 -1.53 -3.32
N VAL A 52 6.58 -2.68 -2.67
CA VAL A 52 7.86 -3.33 -2.39
C VAL A 52 7.83 -4.77 -2.91
N ARG A 53 8.97 -5.20 -3.44
CA ARG A 53 9.23 -6.59 -3.80
C ARG A 53 10.46 -7.04 -3.03
N HIS A 54 10.28 -8.01 -2.14
CA HIS A 54 11.38 -8.60 -1.39
C HIS A 54 12.19 -9.56 -2.28
N GLN A 55 13.44 -9.85 -1.90
CA GLN A 55 14.37 -10.65 -2.71
C GLN A 55 13.88 -12.09 -2.93
N ASP A 56 13.13 -12.63 -1.96
CA ASP A 56 12.46 -13.95 -2.04
C ASP A 56 11.23 -13.97 -2.96
N GLY A 57 10.86 -12.83 -3.55
CA GLY A 57 9.76 -12.69 -4.48
C GLY A 57 8.42 -12.29 -3.84
N ARG A 58 8.33 -12.17 -2.52
CA ARG A 58 7.13 -11.63 -1.84
C ARG A 58 6.91 -10.17 -2.26
N LYS A 59 5.65 -9.77 -2.32
CA LYS A 59 5.23 -8.43 -2.78
C LYS A 59 4.23 -7.85 -1.80
N LEU A 60 4.31 -6.54 -1.61
CA LEU A 60 3.39 -5.78 -0.78
C LEU A 60 3.15 -4.41 -1.42
N ALA A 61 1.90 -4.00 -1.50
CA ALA A 61 1.51 -2.62 -1.76
C ALA A 61 0.79 -2.05 -0.54
N ILE A 62 1.06 -0.80 -0.23
CA ILE A 62 0.47 -0.04 0.88
C ILE A 62 0.01 1.30 0.33
N TRP A 63 -1.19 1.75 0.68
CA TRP A 63 -1.72 3.02 0.23
C TRP A 63 -2.74 3.61 1.20
N ASP A 64 -3.01 4.89 1.01
CA ASP A 64 -4.06 5.60 1.70
C ASP A 64 -4.96 6.38 0.73
N TYR A 65 -6.27 6.34 1.00
CA TYR A 65 -7.28 6.97 0.17
C TYR A 65 -7.49 8.45 0.55
N ASN A 66 -7.70 9.29 -0.46
CA ASN A 66 -7.93 10.72 -0.30
C ASN A 66 -9.25 11.09 0.39
N GLN A 67 -10.17 10.13 0.54
CA GLN A 67 -11.49 10.39 1.11
C GLN A 67 -11.47 10.83 2.58
N PHE A 68 -10.41 10.49 3.34
CA PHE A 68 -10.45 10.64 4.79
C PHE A 68 -10.01 12.00 5.32
N LYS A 69 -9.43 12.90 4.51
CA LYS A 69 -9.04 14.30 4.88
C LYS A 69 -8.26 14.48 6.21
N ILE A 70 -7.74 13.42 6.80
CA ILE A 70 -6.89 13.45 8.01
C ILE A 70 -5.44 13.64 7.55
N PRO A 71 -4.63 14.52 8.17
CA PRO A 71 -3.22 14.67 7.80
C PRO A 71 -2.46 13.33 7.83
N LEU A 72 -1.53 13.10 6.89
CA LEU A 72 -0.86 11.80 6.71
C LEU A 72 -0.12 11.34 7.97
N GLU A 73 0.48 12.28 8.70
CA GLU A 73 1.19 12.09 9.95
C GLU A 73 0.31 11.52 11.08
N ASN A 74 -1.01 11.64 10.96
CA ASN A 74 -1.98 11.13 11.94
C ASN A 74 -2.59 9.78 11.55
N ILE A 75 -2.17 9.20 10.42
CA ILE A 75 -2.65 7.89 9.97
C ILE A 75 -1.84 6.79 10.65
N MET A 76 -2.56 5.86 11.28
CA MET A 76 -1.98 4.70 11.96
C MET A 76 -2.44 3.36 11.36
N SER A 77 -3.29 3.39 10.33
CA SER A 77 -3.79 2.19 9.64
C SER A 77 -3.89 2.46 8.16
N TRP A 78 -3.21 1.63 7.37
CA TRP A 78 -3.03 1.80 5.93
C TRP A 78 -3.66 0.64 5.19
N ASN A 79 -4.25 0.91 4.02
CA ASN A 79 -4.75 -0.17 3.19
C ASN A 79 -3.56 -0.87 2.56
N ALA A 80 -3.56 -2.20 2.59
CA ALA A 80 -2.49 -2.99 2.02
C ALA A 80 -3.04 -4.16 1.23
N TRP A 81 -2.22 -4.60 0.29
CA TRP A 81 -2.48 -5.80 -0.47
C TRP A 81 -1.18 -6.48 -0.88
N GLY A 82 -1.12 -7.79 -0.70
CA GLY A 82 0.09 -8.56 -0.93
C GLY A 82 0.26 -9.69 0.07
N ASP A 83 1.52 -9.97 0.39
CA ASP A 83 1.91 -10.98 1.36
C ASP A 83 1.87 -10.40 2.78
N ILE A 84 1.01 -10.96 3.63
CA ILE A 84 0.87 -10.51 5.02
C ILE A 84 2.14 -10.76 5.84
N THR A 85 2.88 -11.85 5.56
CA THR A 85 4.11 -12.16 6.29
C THR A 85 5.21 -11.15 5.97
N LEU A 86 5.22 -10.58 4.76
CA LEU A 86 6.15 -9.51 4.42
C LEU A 86 5.76 -8.20 5.13
N ALA A 87 4.47 -7.93 5.30
CA ALA A 87 4.03 -6.78 6.07
C ALA A 87 4.41 -6.93 7.56
N ASP A 88 4.25 -8.12 8.13
CA ASP A 88 4.67 -8.41 9.50
C ASP A 88 6.19 -8.22 9.64
N ASP A 89 7.00 -8.79 8.73
CA ASP A 89 8.47 -8.65 8.76
C ASP A 89 8.96 -7.18 8.71
N LEU A 90 8.17 -6.28 8.11
CA LEU A 90 8.55 -4.87 7.93
C LEU A 90 8.05 -3.96 9.05
N PHE A 91 6.95 -4.32 9.72
CA PHE A 91 6.22 -3.39 10.60
C PHE A 91 5.86 -3.98 11.98
N ILE A 92 6.25 -5.22 12.29
CA ILE A 92 6.06 -5.89 13.60
C ILE A 92 7.40 -6.42 14.11
#